data_AF-A0A8J2XM33-F1
#
_entry.id   AF-A0A8J2XM33-F1
#
_cell.length_a   1.000
_cell.length_b   1.000
_cell.length_c   1.000
_cell.angle_alpha   90.00
_cell.angle_beta   90.00
_cell.angle_gamma   90.00
#
_symmetry.space_group_name_H-M   'P 1'
#
loop_
_entity.id
_entity.type
_entity.pdbx_description
1 polymer ?
#
loop_
_entity_poly.entity_id
_entity_poly.type
_entity_poly.pdbx_seq_one_letter_code
_entity_poly.pdbx_strand_id
1 'polypeptide(L)'
;MIGPIDHSKTKKPASRTPLYLAAADSLAEQIADQPVGTRLPSEDELAGQLGVSRLTARAALAELERRYLGLLVSEVPPGAVPTRHRFIARARLMAALSTATVVVEAGARSGSMKVAERAQELGRIVGAVPGPVTSATSAGPHRLLRDKDCAVITDAADLYRALETRDVERGSSASLLMPERTVSSAREVRQL
;
A
#
# COMPACT_ATOMS: atom_id res chain seq x y z
N MET A 1 0.22 -37.91 53.15
CA MET A 1 -1.22 -37.74 52.89
C MET A 1 -1.40 -36.58 51.92
N ILE A 2 -1.57 -36.88 50.63
CA ILE A 2 -1.86 -35.90 49.58
C ILE A 2 -3.35 -36.06 49.27
N GLY A 3 -4.15 -35.01 49.51
CA GLY A 3 -5.60 -35.03 49.26
C GLY A 3 -5.94 -35.08 47.77
N PRO A 4 -7.16 -35.49 47.40
CA PRO A 4 -7.55 -35.61 46.00
C PRO A 4 -7.60 -34.24 45.31
N ILE A 5 -7.03 -34.17 44.11
CA ILE A 5 -7.11 -33.00 43.24
C ILE A 5 -8.51 -32.96 42.63
N ASP A 6 -9.29 -31.98 43.06
CA ASP A 6 -10.61 -31.69 42.53
C ASP A 6 -10.51 -31.15 41.09
N HIS A 7 -11.00 -31.93 40.13
CA HIS A 7 -11.07 -31.54 38.71
C HIS A 7 -12.30 -30.68 38.37
N SER A 8 -13.11 -30.24 39.34
CA SER A 8 -14.41 -29.58 39.10
C SER A 8 -14.37 -28.05 38.87
N LYS A 9 -13.27 -27.49 38.36
CA LYS A 9 -13.25 -26.06 37.95
C LYS A 9 -12.76 -25.83 36.52
N THR A 10 -13.49 -26.37 35.55
CA THR A 10 -13.49 -25.81 34.19
C THR A 10 -14.38 -24.58 34.14
N LYS A 11 -13.91 -23.45 34.70
CA LYS A 11 -14.52 -22.15 34.39
C LYS A 11 -14.19 -21.83 32.93
N LYS A 12 -15.04 -22.24 31.99
CA LYS A 12 -15.01 -21.79 30.60
C LYS A 12 -15.07 -20.25 30.63
N PRO A 13 -14.00 -19.51 30.28
CA PRO A 13 -14.10 -18.06 30.29
C PRO A 13 -15.07 -17.66 29.18
N ALA A 14 -16.02 -16.78 29.52
CA ALA A 14 -16.94 -16.17 28.58
C ALA A 14 -16.15 -15.63 27.37
N SER A 15 -16.68 -15.84 26.17
CA SER A 15 -16.09 -15.37 24.90
C SER A 15 -16.08 -13.85 24.86
N ARG A 16 -15.13 -13.24 25.57
CA ARG A 16 -14.88 -11.81 25.52
C ARG A 16 -14.14 -11.56 24.22
N THR A 17 -14.75 -10.77 23.33
CA THR A 17 -14.15 -10.39 22.05
C THR A 17 -12.69 -9.98 22.26
N PRO A 18 -11.73 -10.61 21.56
CA PRO A 18 -10.33 -10.21 21.62
C PRO A 18 -10.19 -8.71 21.42
N LEU A 19 -9.38 -8.06 22.26
CA LEU A 19 -9.26 -6.60 22.32
C LEU A 19 -8.90 -5.97 20.97
N TYR A 20 -8.11 -6.66 20.14
CA TYR A 20 -7.75 -6.19 18.81
C TYR A 20 -8.93 -6.20 17.82
N LEU A 21 -9.92 -7.09 18.00
CA LEU A 21 -11.13 -7.11 17.18
C LEU A 21 -12.05 -5.94 17.53
N ALA A 22 -12.25 -5.67 18.83
CA ALA A 22 -13.02 -4.51 19.27
C ALA A 22 -12.35 -3.18 18.83
N ALA A 23 -11.02 -3.12 18.88
CA ALA A 23 -10.24 -2.00 18.34
C ALA A 23 -10.40 -1.85 16.82
N ALA A 24 -10.44 -2.96 16.08
CA ALA A 24 -10.67 -2.94 14.63
C ALA A 24 -12.07 -2.40 14.31
N ASP A 25 -13.11 -2.87 15.00
CA ASP A 25 -14.49 -2.42 14.79
C ASP A 25 -14.62 -0.90 15.02
N SER A 26 -14.07 -0.40 16.13
CA SER A 26 -14.09 1.04 16.44
C SER A 26 -13.34 1.88 15.40
N LEU A 27 -12.20 1.38 14.90
CA LEU A 27 -11.45 2.09 13.87
C LEU A 27 -12.14 2.00 12.49
N ALA A 28 -12.85 0.91 12.17
CA ALA A 28 -13.68 0.83 10.95
C ALA A 28 -14.75 1.92 10.92
N GLU A 29 -15.46 2.11 12.04
CA GLU A 29 -16.48 3.15 12.20
C GLU A 29 -15.87 4.55 12.02
N GLN A 30 -14.72 4.80 12.64
CA GLN A 30 -14.01 6.09 12.49
C GLN A 30 -13.56 6.37 11.07
N ILE A 31 -13.13 5.35 10.31
CA ILE A 31 -12.67 5.49 8.92
C ILE A 31 -13.86 5.77 8.00
N ALA A 32 -15.00 5.11 8.22
CA ALA A 32 -16.18 5.23 7.38
C ALA A 32 -16.71 6.67 7.29
N ASP A 33 -16.55 7.46 8.36
CA ASP A 33 -17.00 8.85 8.43
C ASP A 33 -15.96 9.87 7.92
N GLN A 34 -14.78 9.43 7.47
CA GLN A 34 -13.70 10.33 7.05
C GLN A 34 -13.64 10.49 5.53
N PRO A 35 -13.34 11.70 5.01
CA PRO A 35 -13.09 11.89 3.59
C PRO A 35 -11.87 11.09 3.15
N VAL A 36 -11.90 10.61 1.91
CA VAL A 36 -10.78 9.88 1.30
C VAL A 36 -9.52 10.74 1.31
N GLY A 37 -8.39 10.14 1.68
CA GLY A 37 -7.11 10.84 1.80
C GLY A 37 -6.84 11.43 3.19
N THR A 38 -7.79 11.32 4.13
CA THR A 38 -7.53 11.66 5.53
C THR A 38 -6.41 10.77 6.08
N ARG A 39 -5.39 11.40 6.69
CA ARG A 39 -4.28 10.68 7.31
C ARG A 39 -4.83 9.85 8.47
N LEU A 40 -4.67 8.53 8.38
CA LEU A 40 -4.95 7.64 9.50
C LEU A 40 -3.94 7.85 10.64
N PRO A 41 -4.36 7.67 11.90
CA PRO A 41 -3.45 7.73 13.03
C PRO A 41 -2.34 6.70 12.88
N SER A 42 -1.12 7.03 13.31
CA SER A 42 -0.02 6.06 13.36
C SER A 42 -0.33 4.93 14.35
N GLU A 43 0.36 3.78 14.24
CA GLU A 43 0.22 2.68 15.21
C GLU A 43 0.37 3.14 16.66
N ASP A 44 1.29 4.09 16.92
CA ASP A 44 1.56 4.61 18.25
C ASP A 44 0.48 5.60 18.71
N GLU A 45 -0.03 6.45 17.82
CA GLU A 45 -1.17 7.34 18.09
C GLU A 45 -2.43 6.53 18.39
N LEU A 46 -2.72 5.50 17.60
CA LEU A 46 -3.86 4.61 17.77
C LEU A 46 -3.76 3.81 19.08
N ALA A 47 -2.56 3.30 19.39
CA ALA A 47 -2.31 2.61 20.66
C ALA A 47 -2.59 3.52 21.86
N GLY A 48 -2.15 4.78 21.79
CA GLY A 48 -2.42 5.80 22.80
C GLY A 48 -3.92 6.12 22.94
N GLN A 49 -4.62 6.33 21.82
CA GLN A 49 -6.05 6.62 21.79
C GLN A 49 -6.90 5.50 22.40
N LEU A 50 -6.55 4.25 22.10
CA LEU A 50 -7.30 3.07 22.55
C LEU A 50 -6.85 2.55 23.92
N GLY A 51 -5.77 3.10 24.49
CA GLY A 51 -5.19 2.60 25.74
C GLY A 51 -4.70 1.16 25.64
N VAL A 52 -4.21 0.74 24.48
CA VAL A 52 -3.77 -0.64 24.20
C VAL A 52 -2.29 -0.70 23.85
N SER A 53 -1.73 -1.91 23.85
CA SER A 53 -0.36 -2.09 23.36
C SER A 53 -0.29 -1.78 21.85
N ARG A 54 0.85 -1.26 21.39
CA ARG A 54 1.12 -1.09 19.95
C ARG A 54 0.89 -2.37 19.15
N LEU A 55 1.20 -3.54 19.73
CA LEU A 55 0.97 -4.83 19.07
C LEU A 55 -0.53 -5.11 18.87
N THR A 56 -1.37 -4.71 19.83
CA THR A 56 -2.84 -4.79 19.73
C THR A 56 -3.38 -3.84 18.68
N ALA A 57 -2.89 -2.59 18.65
CA ALA A 57 -3.25 -1.62 17.61
C ALA A 57 -2.87 -2.10 16.21
N ARG A 58 -1.66 -2.68 16.06
CA ARG A 58 -1.21 -3.31 14.83
C ARG A 58 -2.08 -4.51 14.42
N ALA A 59 -2.46 -5.37 15.37
CA ALA A 59 -3.34 -6.49 15.09
C ALA A 59 -4.75 -6.04 14.66
N ALA A 60 -5.24 -4.93 15.21
CA ALA A 60 -6.50 -4.32 14.79
C ALA A 60 -6.44 -3.78 13.36
N LEU A 61 -5.35 -3.07 13.02
CA LEU A 61 -5.08 -2.60 11.65
C LEU A 61 -4.99 -3.77 10.67
N ALA A 62 -4.29 -4.85 11.02
CA ALA A 62 -4.20 -6.05 10.18
C ALA A 62 -5.57 -6.73 9.98
N GLU A 63 -6.44 -6.71 10.99
CA GLU A 63 -7.80 -7.22 10.85
C GLU A 63 -8.66 -6.34 9.94
N LEU A 64 -8.52 -5.01 10.02
CA LEU A 64 -9.16 -4.09 9.08
C LEU A 64 -8.69 -4.31 7.65
N GLU A 65 -7.37 -4.45 7.46
CA GLU A 65 -6.79 -4.78 6.16
C GLU A 65 -7.40 -6.07 5.62
N ARG A 66 -7.49 -7.11 6.45
CA ARG A 66 -8.11 -8.39 6.06
C ARG A 66 -9.59 -8.28 5.70
N ARG A 67 -10.36 -7.44 6.42
CA ARG A 67 -11.81 -7.31 6.25
C ARG A 67 -12.20 -6.41 5.08
N TYR A 68 -11.45 -5.33 4.88
CA TYR A 68 -11.85 -4.23 3.99
C TYR A 68 -10.86 -3.98 2.85
N LEU A 69 -9.63 -4.50 2.93
CA LEU A 69 -8.56 -4.25 1.96
C LEU A 69 -7.93 -5.55 1.44
N GLY A 70 -8.72 -6.37 0.74
CA GLY A 70 -8.22 -7.31 -0.27
C GLY A 70 -7.10 -8.27 0.19
N LEU A 71 -5.91 -8.15 -0.41
CA LEU A 71 -4.84 -9.14 -0.39
C LEU A 71 -3.65 -8.67 0.48
N LEU A 72 -3.31 -9.45 1.52
CA LEU A 72 -2.07 -9.28 2.28
C LEU A 72 -0.95 -10.11 1.65
N VAL A 73 0.10 -9.45 1.16
CA VAL A 73 1.28 -10.11 0.57
C VAL A 73 2.49 -9.94 1.50
N SER A 74 3.19 -11.05 1.77
CA SER A 74 4.45 -11.05 2.51
C SER A 74 5.42 -12.04 1.87
N GLU A 75 6.69 -11.65 1.76
CA GLU A 75 7.80 -12.55 1.39
C GLU A 75 8.42 -13.24 2.60
N VAL A 76 7.91 -12.96 3.79
CA VAL A 76 8.44 -13.46 5.06
C VAL A 76 7.38 -14.32 5.72
N PRO A 77 7.72 -15.48 6.32
CA PRO A 77 6.74 -16.34 6.95
C PRO A 77 5.97 -15.65 8.09
N PRO A 78 4.73 -16.10 8.38
CA PRO A 78 3.97 -15.62 9.53
C PRO A 78 4.75 -15.73 10.84
N GLY A 79 4.58 -14.74 11.73
CA GLY A 79 5.28 -14.68 13.02
C GLY A 79 6.69 -14.10 12.97
N ALA A 80 7.21 -13.77 11.78
CA ALA A 80 8.54 -13.21 11.66
C ALA A 80 8.62 -11.75 12.19
N VAL A 81 9.67 -11.46 12.97
CA VAL A 81 9.83 -10.16 13.65
C VAL A 81 10.07 -9.02 12.63
N PRO A 82 9.39 -7.87 12.75
CA PRO A 82 9.69 -6.69 11.94
C PRO A 82 11.11 -6.17 12.23
N THR A 83 11.93 -5.99 11.20
CA THR A 83 13.27 -5.40 11.34
C THR A 83 13.45 -4.26 10.35
N ARG A 84 14.34 -3.31 10.65
CA ARG A 84 14.64 -2.17 9.78
C ARG A 84 14.97 -2.60 8.35
N HIS A 85 15.78 -3.65 8.19
CA HIS A 85 16.13 -4.19 6.88
C HIS A 85 14.90 -4.66 6.10
N ARG A 86 13.94 -5.32 6.76
CA ARG A 86 12.71 -5.81 6.13
C ARG A 86 11.79 -4.67 5.68
N PHE A 87 11.73 -3.58 6.45
CA PHE A 87 11.01 -2.37 6.04
C PHE A 87 11.59 -1.71 4.78
N ILE A 88 12.92 -1.78 4.60
CA ILE A 88 13.57 -1.29 3.38
C ILE A 88 13.32 -2.27 2.23
N ALA A 89 13.47 -3.58 2.48
CA ALA A 89 13.33 -4.62 1.46
C ALA A 89 11.93 -4.65 0.83
N ARG A 90 10.86 -4.45 1.62
CA ARG A 90 9.47 -4.51 1.10
C ARG A 90 9.13 -3.41 0.09
N ALA A 91 9.92 -2.34 0.01
CA ALA A 91 9.66 -1.24 -0.91
C ALA A 91 9.58 -1.71 -2.37
N ARG A 92 10.36 -2.75 -2.74
CA ARG A 92 10.32 -3.34 -4.07
C ARG A 92 9.00 -4.04 -4.39
N LEU A 93 8.35 -4.64 -3.38
CA LEU A 93 7.05 -5.29 -3.57
C LEU A 93 5.98 -4.25 -3.83
N MET A 94 5.95 -3.18 -3.04
CA MET A 94 5.02 -2.07 -3.22
C MET A 94 5.18 -1.47 -4.62
N ALA A 95 6.41 -1.21 -5.05
CA ALA A 95 6.68 -0.69 -6.39
C ALA A 95 6.28 -1.66 -7.51
N ALA A 96 6.59 -2.96 -7.37
CA ALA A 96 6.32 -3.97 -8.39
C ALA A 96 4.83 -4.26 -8.57
N LEU A 97 4.05 -4.23 -7.48
CA LEU A 97 2.61 -4.47 -7.49
C LEU A 97 1.80 -3.23 -7.90
N SER A 98 2.42 -2.05 -7.94
CA SER A 98 1.75 -0.81 -8.30
C SER A 98 1.89 -0.50 -9.79
N THR A 99 0.82 0.00 -10.40
CA THR A 99 0.88 0.55 -11.76
C THR A 99 1.68 1.85 -11.82
N ALA A 100 1.51 2.70 -10.79
CA ALA A 100 2.22 3.94 -10.54
C ALA A 100 2.42 4.16 -9.03
N THR A 101 3.43 4.94 -8.65
CA THR A 101 3.69 5.35 -7.26
C THR A 101 3.61 6.86 -7.15
N VAL A 102 2.76 7.38 -6.25
CA VAL A 102 2.66 8.83 -5.99
C VAL A 102 3.15 9.14 -4.58
N VAL A 103 4.09 10.07 -4.46
CA VAL A 103 4.59 10.56 -3.17
C VAL A 103 3.91 11.88 -2.84
N VAL A 104 3.00 11.86 -1.89
CA VAL A 104 2.25 13.06 -1.45
C VAL A 104 3.08 13.87 -0.45
N GLU A 105 3.56 13.21 0.61
CA GLU A 105 4.39 13.81 1.65
C GLU A 105 5.46 12.83 2.11
N ALA A 106 6.72 13.26 2.11
CA ALA A 106 7.84 12.47 2.59
C ALA A 106 9.05 13.37 2.91
N GLY A 107 9.72 13.10 4.04
CA GLY A 107 11.06 13.63 4.26
C GLY A 107 12.09 12.98 3.32
N ALA A 108 13.24 13.63 3.11
CA ALA A 108 14.28 13.17 2.18
C ALA A 108 14.85 11.76 2.45
N ARG A 109 14.74 11.26 3.70
CA ARG A 109 15.17 9.92 4.13
C ARG A 109 13.99 8.99 4.48
N SER A 110 12.77 9.33 4.04
CA SER A 110 11.57 8.53 4.28
C SER A 110 11.63 7.17 3.58
N GLY A 111 10.97 6.17 4.16
CA GLY A 111 10.77 4.87 3.52
C GLY A 111 9.99 4.97 2.20
N SER A 112 9.09 5.95 2.07
CA SER A 112 8.34 6.21 0.84
C SER A 112 9.26 6.52 -0.35
N MET A 113 10.40 7.17 -0.09
CA MET A 113 11.41 7.44 -1.13
C MET A 113 12.00 6.16 -1.70
N LYS A 114 12.15 5.11 -0.87
CA LYS A 114 12.61 3.80 -1.37
C LYS A 114 11.59 3.16 -2.31
N VAL A 115 10.29 3.36 -2.09
CA VAL A 115 9.26 2.87 -3.02
C VAL A 115 9.37 3.60 -4.35
N ALA A 116 9.51 4.93 -4.33
CA ALA A 116 9.69 5.74 -5.54
C ALA A 116 10.95 5.36 -6.32
N GLU A 117 12.10 5.21 -5.64
CA GLU A 117 13.35 4.73 -6.26
C GLU A 117 13.15 3.38 -6.94
N ARG A 118 12.50 2.40 -6.27
CA ARG A 118 12.22 1.09 -6.89
C ARG A 118 11.23 1.16 -8.04
N ALA A 119 10.27 2.06 -7.99
CA ALA A 119 9.34 2.28 -9.10
C ALA A 119 10.06 2.85 -10.33
N GLN A 120 10.97 3.81 -10.15
CA GLN A 120 11.84 4.32 -11.23
C GLN A 120 12.72 3.20 -11.82
N GLU A 121 13.38 2.40 -10.97
CA GLU A 121 14.20 1.23 -11.42
C GLU A 121 13.39 0.23 -12.26
N LEU A 122 12.10 0.08 -11.97
CA LEU A 122 11.19 -0.81 -12.71
C LEU A 122 10.53 -0.14 -13.93
N GLY A 123 10.89 1.10 -14.26
CA GLY A 123 10.26 1.87 -15.33
C GLY A 123 8.75 2.09 -15.10
N ARG A 124 8.33 2.20 -13.84
CA ARG A 124 6.96 2.53 -13.43
C ARG A 124 6.82 4.04 -13.30
N ILE A 125 5.59 4.53 -13.48
CA ILE A 125 5.32 5.96 -13.28
C ILE A 125 5.53 6.32 -11.83
N VAL A 126 6.33 7.38 -11.61
CA VAL A 126 6.49 8.02 -10.32
C VAL A 126 5.96 9.43 -10.41
N GLY A 127 4.99 9.73 -9.55
CA GLY A 127 4.44 11.06 -9.37
C GLY A 127 4.79 11.64 -8.01
N ALA A 128 4.79 12.96 -7.91
CA ALA A 128 4.95 13.65 -6.64
C ALA A 128 4.00 14.84 -6.54
N VAL A 129 3.45 15.04 -5.35
CA VAL A 129 2.57 16.19 -5.07
C VAL A 129 3.41 17.36 -4.57
N PRO A 130 3.33 18.54 -5.21
CA PRO A 130 4.01 19.72 -4.71
C PRO A 130 3.48 20.15 -3.33
N GLY A 131 4.40 20.54 -2.45
CA GLY A 131 4.06 21.09 -1.13
C GLY A 131 4.88 22.35 -0.80
N PRO A 132 4.60 23.01 0.34
CA PRO A 132 5.33 24.21 0.78
C PRO A 132 6.84 23.95 0.91
N VAL A 133 7.67 24.86 0.40
CA VAL A 133 9.16 24.77 0.48
C VAL A 133 9.70 24.84 1.91
N THR A 134 8.90 25.37 2.83
CA THR A 134 9.21 25.46 4.26
C THR A 134 8.90 24.16 5.01
N SER A 135 8.14 23.23 4.43
CA SER A 135 7.77 21.98 5.10
C SER A 135 8.85 20.91 4.91
N ALA A 136 9.28 20.31 6.02
CA ALA A 136 10.19 19.16 6.01
C ALA A 136 9.61 17.94 5.29
N THR A 137 8.27 17.80 5.24
CA THR A 137 7.58 16.70 4.55
C THR A 137 7.47 16.93 3.04
N SER A 138 7.80 18.11 2.53
CA SER A 138 7.88 18.36 1.08
C SER A 138 9.24 18.01 0.48
N ALA A 139 10.27 17.77 1.30
CA ALA A 139 11.65 17.56 0.84
C ALA A 139 11.81 16.34 -0.08
N GLY A 140 11.05 15.27 0.16
CA GLY A 140 10.99 14.08 -0.68
C GLY A 140 10.33 14.34 -2.03
N PRO A 141 9.07 14.82 -2.06
CA PRO A 141 8.42 15.26 -3.30
C PRO A 141 9.27 16.22 -4.12
N HIS A 142 9.85 17.27 -3.52
CA HIS A 142 10.72 18.21 -4.22
C HIS A 142 11.98 17.58 -4.82
N ARG A 143 12.53 16.54 -4.17
CA ARG A 143 13.64 15.80 -4.74
C ARG A 143 13.22 15.04 -5.99
N LEU A 144 12.07 14.35 -5.95
CA LEU A 144 11.54 13.62 -7.10
C LEU A 144 11.20 14.56 -8.26
N LEU A 145 10.60 15.72 -7.96
CA LEU A 145 10.23 16.72 -8.97
C LEU A 145 11.43 17.38 -9.67
N ARG A 146 12.67 17.19 -9.17
CA ARG A 146 13.89 17.61 -9.87
C ARG A 146 14.35 16.57 -10.90
N ASP A 147 13.91 15.32 -10.76
CA ASP A 147 14.21 14.25 -11.70
C ASP A 147 13.29 14.39 -12.91
N LYS A 148 13.83 14.20 -14.12
CA LYS A 148 13.06 14.38 -15.36
C LYS A 148 11.93 13.36 -15.54
N ASP A 149 12.04 12.22 -14.89
CA ASP A 149 11.12 11.09 -15.03
C ASP A 149 10.04 11.07 -13.93
N CYS A 150 9.79 12.21 -13.28
CA CYS A 150 8.73 12.36 -12.28
C CYS A 150 7.58 13.24 -12.80
N ALA A 151 6.35 12.74 -12.69
CA ALA A 151 5.15 13.51 -12.98
C ALA A 151 4.77 14.42 -11.82
N VAL A 152 4.44 15.69 -12.12
CA VAL A 152 3.80 16.59 -11.16
C VAL A 152 2.34 16.17 -11.02
N ILE A 153 1.90 15.88 -9.79
CA ILE A 153 0.53 15.46 -9.50
C ILE A 153 -0.13 16.50 -8.58
N THR A 154 -1.13 17.19 -9.08
CA THR A 154 -1.97 18.15 -8.32
C THR A 154 -3.38 17.62 -8.12
N ASP A 155 -3.84 16.74 -9.01
CA ASP A 155 -5.10 16.03 -8.91
C ASP A 155 -5.00 14.60 -9.47
N ALA A 156 -6.11 13.85 -9.40
CA ALA A 156 -6.17 12.50 -9.96
C ALA A 156 -6.04 12.48 -11.49
N ALA A 157 -6.48 13.53 -12.19
CA ALA A 157 -6.42 13.61 -13.64
C ALA A 157 -4.96 13.69 -14.14
N ASP A 158 -4.07 14.35 -13.40
CA ASP A 158 -2.63 14.36 -13.69
C ASP A 158 -2.05 12.94 -13.68
N LEU A 159 -2.46 12.10 -12.73
CA LEU A 159 -2.02 10.72 -12.65
C LEU A 159 -2.53 9.89 -13.82
N TYR A 160 -3.80 10.04 -14.19
CA TYR A 160 -4.37 9.35 -15.36
C TYR A 160 -3.65 9.74 -16.64
N ARG A 161 -3.37 11.03 -16.86
CA ARG A 161 -2.61 11.52 -18.02
C ARG A 161 -1.18 10.94 -18.07
N ALA A 162 -0.52 10.81 -16.92
CA ALA A 162 0.81 10.19 -16.84
C ALA A 162 0.77 8.68 -17.19
N LEU A 163 -0.28 7.98 -16.79
CA LEU A 163 -0.47 6.56 -17.14
C LEU A 163 -0.75 6.37 -18.62
N GLU A 164 -1.62 7.20 -19.21
CA GLU A 164 -1.94 7.17 -20.65
C GLU A 164 -0.70 7.39 -21.51
N THR A 165 0.12 8.39 -21.18
CA THR A 165 1.36 8.70 -21.91
C THR A 165 2.30 7.50 -21.95
N ARG A 166 2.45 6.80 -20.82
CA ARG A 166 3.30 5.60 -20.75
C ARG A 166 2.78 4.45 -21.57
N ASP A 167 1.47 4.25 -21.59
CA ASP A 167 0.87 3.15 -22.35
C ASP A 167 1.02 3.39 -23.87
N VAL A 168 0.96 4.66 -24.31
CA VAL A 168 1.31 5.05 -25.69
C VAL A 168 2.78 4.75 -25.99
N GLU A 169 3.73 5.15 -25.14
CA GLU A 169 5.15 4.86 -25.33
C GLU A 169 5.43 3.35 -25.35
N ARG A 170 4.79 2.58 -24.46
CA ARG A 170 4.95 1.11 -24.41
C ARG A 170 4.33 0.44 -25.63
N GLY A 171 3.18 0.92 -26.11
CA GLY A 171 2.53 0.46 -27.33
C GLY A 171 3.34 0.75 -28.59
N SER A 172 3.93 1.95 -28.68
CA SER A 172 4.83 2.34 -29.77
C SER A 172 6.12 1.52 -29.75
N SER A 173 6.69 1.26 -28.56
CA SER A 173 7.88 0.43 -28.39
C SER A 173 7.60 -1.04 -28.75
N ALA A 174 6.47 -1.59 -28.32
CA ALA A 174 6.05 -2.95 -28.65
C ALA A 174 5.76 -3.12 -30.15
N SER A 175 5.22 -2.09 -30.81
CA SER A 175 5.01 -2.05 -32.26
C SER A 175 6.32 -1.97 -33.05
N LEU A 176 7.37 -1.36 -32.49
CA LEU A 176 8.70 -1.31 -33.12
C LEU A 176 9.51 -2.61 -32.92
N LEU A 177 9.23 -3.36 -31.84
CA LEU A 177 9.93 -4.61 -31.49
C LEU A 177 9.24 -5.88 -32.04
N MET A 178 8.02 -5.78 -32.56
CA MET A 178 7.30 -6.87 -33.18
C MET A 178 6.99 -6.52 -34.64
N PRO A 179 7.68 -7.12 -35.65
CA PRO A 179 7.25 -6.94 -37.03
C PRO A 179 5.81 -7.43 -37.16
N GLU A 180 4.98 -6.62 -37.83
CA GLU A 180 3.55 -6.83 -37.96
C GLU A 180 3.22 -8.30 -38.27
N ARG A 181 2.47 -8.96 -37.39
CA ARG A 181 1.67 -10.09 -37.86
C ARG A 181 0.56 -9.48 -38.69
N THR A 182 0.72 -9.56 -40.01
CA THR A 182 -0.36 -9.35 -40.98
C THR A 182 -1.55 -10.19 -40.54
N VAL A 183 -2.55 -9.55 -39.93
CA VAL A 183 -3.86 -10.17 -39.75
C VAL A 183 -4.50 -10.14 -41.13
N SER A 184 -4.28 -11.23 -41.89
CA SER A 184 -4.95 -11.45 -43.16
C SER A 184 -6.45 -11.46 -42.93
N SER A 185 -7.11 -10.40 -43.42
CA SER A 185 -8.55 -10.31 -43.57
C SER A 185 -9.00 -11.30 -44.65
N ALA A 186 -9.88 -12.24 -44.31
CA ALA A 186 -10.79 -12.85 -45.27
C ALA A 186 -12.05 -13.35 -44.55
N ARG A 187 -13.00 -12.43 -44.34
CA ARG A 187 -14.42 -12.77 -44.48
C ARG A 187 -14.68 -12.89 -45.97
N GLU A 188 -15.11 -14.06 -46.44
CA GLU A 188 -16.15 -14.24 -47.48
C GLU A 188 -16.23 -15.73 -47.89
N VAL A 189 -17.23 -16.44 -47.36
CA VAL A 189 -17.87 -17.55 -48.10
C VAL A 189 -19.38 -17.48 -47.81
N ARG A 190 -20.09 -16.73 -48.66
CA ARG A 190 -21.53 -16.85 -48.92
C ARG A 190 -21.65 -16.89 -50.44
N GLN A 191 -22.41 -17.87 -50.95
CA GLN A 191 -22.59 -18.26 -52.38
C GLN A 191 -21.38 -19.05 -52.90
N LEU A 192 -21.49 -20.29 -53.36
CA LEU A 192 -22.56 -21.05 -54.03
C LEU A 192 -22.68 -22.47 -53.44
#